data_AF-A0A377XRI8-F1
#
_entry.id   AF-A0A377XRI8-F1
#
_cell.length_a   1.000
_cell.length_b   1.000
_cell.length_c   1.000
_cell.angle_alpha   90.00
_cell.angle_beta   90.00
_cell.angle_gamma   90.00
#
_symmetry.space_group_name_H-M   'P 1'
#
loop_
_entity.id
_entity.type
_entity.pdbx_description
1 polymer ?
#
loop_
_entity_poly.entity_id
_entity_poly.type
_entity_poly.pdbx_seq_one_letter_code
_entity_poly.pdbx_strand_id
1 'polypeptide(L)'
;MPDETRRAIAELVNGDARRALNTLEMMADMAESDDSGKRVLKAELLTEIAGERSARFDNKGDRFYDLISALHKSVRGSAPDAALYWYARIITAGGDPLYVARRCLAIASEDVGNADPRAMQVAISAWDCFNPRRAGGRRTGDCPGHCLSGLRAEKQRGVHRLQSGAGRRAGSP
;
A
#
# COMPACT_ATOMS: atom_id res chain seq x y z
N MET A 1 34.99 3.05 4.51
CA MET A 1 33.79 2.51 5.18
C MET A 1 34.23 1.45 6.16
N PRO A 2 33.89 1.57 7.46
CA PRO A 2 34.15 0.53 8.46
C PRO A 2 33.41 -0.77 8.15
N ASP A 3 33.97 -1.90 8.59
CA ASP A 3 33.38 -3.24 8.38
C ASP A 3 32.04 -3.42 9.11
N GLU A 4 31.89 -2.76 10.27
CA GLU A 4 30.64 -2.73 11.04
C GLU A 4 29.51 -2.08 10.25
N THR A 5 29.76 -0.91 9.65
CA THR A 5 28.80 -0.22 8.76
C THR A 5 28.42 -1.12 7.58
N ARG A 6 29.37 -1.86 7.00
CA ARG A 6 29.09 -2.80 5.90
C ARG A 6 28.08 -3.88 6.30
N ARG A 7 28.26 -4.47 7.49
CA ARG A 7 27.37 -5.50 8.02
C ARG A 7 25.99 -4.92 8.33
N ALA A 8 25.93 -3.76 8.95
CA ALA A 8 24.67 -3.09 9.26
C ALA A 8 23.84 -2.77 8.00
N ILE A 9 24.49 -2.33 6.91
CA ILE A 9 23.81 -2.14 5.61
C ILE A 9 23.28 -3.48 5.07
N ALA A 10 24.09 -4.54 5.14
CA ALA A 10 23.68 -5.87 4.66
C ALA A 10 22.47 -6.42 5.42
N GLU A 11 22.41 -6.23 6.73
CA GLU A 11 21.27 -6.58 7.57
C GLU A 11 20.03 -5.73 7.23
N LEU A 12 20.21 -4.42 7.02
CA LEU A 12 19.12 -3.50 6.70
C LEU A 12 18.44 -3.82 5.36
N VAL A 13 19.22 -4.24 4.36
CA VAL A 13 18.72 -4.40 2.98
C VAL A 13 18.23 -5.81 2.67
N ASN A 14 18.50 -6.78 3.56
CA ASN A 14 18.02 -8.17 3.48
C ASN A 14 18.15 -8.80 2.08
N GLY A 15 19.30 -8.58 1.43
CA GLY A 15 19.60 -9.12 0.09
C GLY A 15 19.13 -8.29 -1.11
N ASP A 16 18.47 -7.14 -0.92
CA ASP A 16 18.12 -6.23 -2.01
C ASP A 16 19.30 -5.31 -2.37
N ALA A 17 20.00 -5.63 -3.45
CA ALA A 17 21.17 -4.88 -3.92
C ALA A 17 20.84 -3.44 -4.33
N ARG A 18 19.63 -3.16 -4.83
CA ARG A 18 19.22 -1.80 -5.21
C ARG A 18 19.03 -0.95 -3.96
N ARG A 19 18.40 -1.51 -2.93
CA ARG A 19 18.30 -0.84 -1.62
C ARG A 19 19.67 -0.60 -1.01
N ALA A 20 20.59 -1.55 -1.13
CA ALA A 20 21.95 -1.41 -0.61
C ALA A 20 22.67 -0.22 -1.25
N LEU A 21 22.59 -0.10 -2.59
CA LEU A 21 23.21 0.99 -3.33
C LEU A 21 22.60 2.34 -2.96
N ASN A 22 21.27 2.45 -2.95
CA ASN A 22 20.59 3.71 -2.60
C ASN A 22 20.93 4.17 -1.18
N THR A 23 21.03 3.25 -0.22
CA THR A 23 21.44 3.57 1.15
C THR A 23 22.89 4.05 1.18
N LEU A 24 23.79 3.42 0.43
CA LEU A 24 25.19 3.83 0.34
C LEU A 24 25.34 5.23 -0.28
N GLU A 25 24.58 5.53 -1.34
CA GLU A 25 24.56 6.85 -1.97
C GLU A 25 24.10 7.93 -0.99
N MET A 26 22.99 7.69 -0.27
CA MET A 26 22.52 8.61 0.77
C MET A 26 23.55 8.84 1.87
N MET A 27 24.27 7.78 2.29
CA MET A 27 25.35 7.92 3.27
C MET A 27 26.52 8.74 2.71
N ALA A 28 26.85 8.58 1.43
CA ALA A 28 27.93 9.33 0.79
C ALA A 28 27.60 10.82 0.61
N ASP A 29 26.33 11.14 0.36
CA ASP A 29 25.81 12.50 0.24
C ASP A 29 25.76 13.22 1.59
N MET A 30 25.37 12.52 2.66
CA MET A 30 25.28 13.09 4.01
C MET A 30 26.62 13.10 4.76
N ALA A 31 27.60 12.30 4.35
CA ALA A 31 28.88 12.23 5.04
C ALA A 31 29.69 13.52 4.87
N GLU A 32 29.96 14.19 5.99
CA GLU A 32 30.88 15.32 6.03
C GLU A 32 32.30 14.86 5.67
N SER A 33 33.01 15.72 4.95
CA SER A 33 34.41 15.50 4.62
C SER A 33 35.25 15.98 5.79
N ASP A 34 36.20 15.18 6.26
CA ASP A 34 37.17 15.64 7.25
C ASP A 34 38.13 16.70 6.65
N ASP A 35 38.97 17.31 7.50
CA ASP A 35 39.98 18.29 7.07
C ASP A 35 40.97 17.75 6.02
N SER A 36 41.00 16.44 5.81
CA SER A 36 41.80 15.76 4.77
C SER A 36 41.01 15.41 3.50
N GLY A 37 39.76 15.86 3.40
CA GLY A 37 38.86 15.61 2.26
C GLY A 37 38.30 14.19 2.20
N LYS A 38 38.46 13.38 3.26
CA LYS A 38 38.04 11.98 3.31
C LYS A 38 36.67 11.88 3.98
N ARG A 39 35.74 11.17 3.33
CA ARG A 39 34.41 10.89 3.88
C ARG A 39 34.39 9.55 4.60
N VAL A 40 34.05 9.55 5.88
CA VAL A 40 33.95 8.33 6.68
C VAL A 40 32.49 8.00 6.93
N LEU A 41 32.01 6.94 6.28
CA LEU A 41 30.65 6.41 6.43
C LEU A 41 30.49 5.67 7.78
N LYS A 42 30.23 6.41 8.86
CA LYS A 42 30.02 5.87 10.20
C LYS A 42 28.65 5.20 10.34
N ALA A 43 28.53 4.25 11.27
CA ALA A 43 27.27 3.56 11.57
C ALA A 43 26.20 4.51 12.12
N GLU A 44 26.59 5.59 12.81
CA GLU A 44 25.70 6.65 13.29
C GLU A 44 24.90 7.28 12.15
N LEU A 45 25.56 7.54 11.01
CA LEU A 45 24.96 8.09 9.80
C LEU A 45 23.90 7.16 9.21
N LEU A 46 24.12 5.84 9.31
CA LEU A 46 23.15 4.83 8.87
C LEU A 46 21.90 4.87 9.77
N THR A 47 22.07 5.03 11.08
CA THR A 47 20.97 5.17 12.04
C THR A 47 20.17 6.45 11.78
N GLU A 48 20.84 7.54 11.43
CA GLU A 48 20.20 8.81 11.07
C GLU A 48 19.38 8.69 9.77
N ILE A 49 19.94 8.07 8.74
CA ILE A 49 19.23 7.81 7.47
C ILE A 49 18.05 6.84 7.67
N ALA A 50 18.25 5.78 8.45
CA ALA A 50 17.19 4.83 8.78
C ALA A 50 16.10 5.48 9.64
N GLY A 51 16.50 6.33 10.59
CA GLY A 51 15.64 7.12 11.46
C GLY A 51 14.81 8.14 10.68
N GLU A 52 15.42 8.91 9.78
CA GLU A 52 14.72 9.81 8.87
C GLU A 52 13.75 9.06 7.95
N ARG A 53 14.11 7.88 7.46
CA ARG A 53 13.22 7.08 6.60
C ARG A 53 11.99 6.59 7.36
N SER A 54 12.17 6.24 8.63
CA SER A 54 11.07 5.89 9.54
C SER A 54 10.25 7.12 9.93
N ALA A 55 10.88 8.26 10.20
CA ALA A 55 10.23 9.52 10.55
C ALA A 55 9.47 10.18 9.38
N ARG A 56 9.94 10.01 8.14
CA ARG A 56 9.23 10.47 6.92
C ARG A 56 7.93 9.68 6.67
N PHE A 57 7.75 8.54 7.31
CA PHE A 57 6.50 7.78 7.32
C PHE A 57 5.91 7.74 8.72
N ASP A 58 5.52 8.92 9.22
CA ASP A 58 4.53 8.97 10.26
C ASP A 58 3.22 8.40 9.70
N ASN A 59 2.76 7.29 10.29
CA ASN A 59 1.47 6.65 10.02
C ASN A 59 0.26 7.57 10.33
N LYS A 60 0.50 8.85 10.64
CA LYS A 60 -0.48 9.93 10.84
C LYS A 60 -0.12 11.26 10.16
N GLY A 61 0.91 11.29 9.30
CA GLY A 61 1.28 12.49 8.55
C GLY A 61 0.40 12.76 7.32
N ASP A 62 0.42 13.99 6.80
CA ASP A 62 -0.37 14.43 5.63
C ASP A 62 -0.18 13.52 4.40
N ARG A 63 1.05 13.05 4.16
CA ARG A 63 1.37 12.14 3.06
C ARG A 63 0.64 10.80 3.14
N PHE A 64 0.38 10.30 4.35
CA PHE A 64 -0.39 9.06 4.53
C PHE A 64 -1.86 9.30 4.13
N TYR A 65 -2.45 10.42 4.55
CA TYR A 65 -3.81 10.77 4.19
C TYR A 65 -3.98 11.03 2.69
N ASP A 66 -2.97 11.61 2.02
CA ASP A 66 -2.96 11.78 0.57
C ASP A 66 -3.01 10.43 -0.16
N LEU A 67 -2.22 9.45 0.29
CA LEU A 67 -2.22 8.10 -0.28
C LEU A 67 -3.57 7.39 -0.08
N ILE A 68 -4.16 7.51 1.10
CA ILE A 68 -5.49 6.95 1.39
C ILE A 68 -6.58 7.63 0.56
N SER A 69 -6.49 8.95 0.38
CA SER A 69 -7.41 9.72 -0.46
C SER A 69 -7.30 9.30 -1.93
N ALA A 70 -6.08 9.13 -2.44
CA ALA A 70 -5.81 8.65 -3.79
C ALA A 70 -6.34 7.22 -4.01
N LEU A 71 -6.16 6.32 -3.04
CA LEU A 71 -6.74 4.98 -3.05
C LEU A 71 -8.27 5.05 -3.16
N HIS A 72 -8.92 5.78 -2.25
CA HIS A 72 -10.38 5.90 -2.21
C HIS A 72 -10.94 6.47 -3.53
N LYS A 73 -10.35 7.56 -4.04
CA LYS A 73 -10.72 8.14 -5.34
C LYS A 73 -10.54 7.18 -6.50
N SER A 74 -9.49 6.36 -6.49
CA SER A 74 -9.24 5.35 -7.53
C SER A 74 -10.31 4.25 -7.53
N VAL A 75 -10.74 3.81 -6.34
CA VAL A 75 -11.82 2.82 -6.21
C VAL A 75 -13.16 3.39 -6.69
N ARG A 76 -13.52 4.60 -6.24
CA ARG A 76 -14.70 5.34 -6.72
C ARG A 76 -14.67 5.55 -8.23
N GLY A 77 -13.52 5.98 -8.75
CA GLY A 77 -13.25 6.22 -10.17
C GLY A 77 -13.15 4.96 -11.03
N SER A 78 -13.31 3.76 -10.46
CA SER A 78 -13.29 2.50 -11.22
C SER A 78 -11.96 2.15 -11.87
N ALA A 79 -10.85 2.62 -11.28
CA ALA A 79 -9.49 2.32 -11.72
C ALA A 79 -8.84 1.28 -10.79
N PRO A 80 -9.01 -0.04 -11.04
CA PRO A 80 -8.50 -1.09 -10.17
C PRO A 80 -6.97 -1.14 -10.13
N ASP A 81 -6.29 -0.89 -11.26
CA ASP A 81 -4.83 -0.92 -11.33
C ASP A 81 -4.21 0.22 -10.50
N ALA A 82 -4.82 1.42 -10.57
CA ALA A 82 -4.43 2.56 -9.75
C ALA A 82 -4.70 2.31 -8.25
N ALA A 83 -5.83 1.69 -7.91
CA ALA A 83 -6.14 1.33 -6.53
C ALA A 83 -5.11 0.34 -5.96
N LEU A 84 -4.71 -0.67 -6.74
CA LEU A 84 -3.65 -1.60 -6.35
C LEU A 84 -2.29 -0.91 -6.18
N TYR A 85 -1.96 0.04 -7.07
CA TYR A 85 -0.73 0.83 -6.95
C TYR A 85 -0.69 1.64 -5.65
N TRP A 86 -1.76 2.37 -5.31
CA TRP A 86 -1.81 3.15 -4.08
C TRP A 86 -1.84 2.26 -2.84
N TYR A 87 -2.50 1.11 -2.91
CA TYR A 87 -2.46 0.12 -1.85
C TYR A 87 -1.04 -0.40 -1.61
N ALA A 88 -0.34 -0.83 -2.66
CA ALA A 88 1.04 -1.29 -2.57
C ALA A 88 1.95 -0.22 -1.95
N ARG A 89 1.78 1.05 -2.36
CA ARG A 89 2.50 2.19 -1.78
C ARG A 89 2.27 2.31 -0.27
N ILE A 90 1.03 2.21 0.20
CA ILE A 90 0.68 2.27 1.62
C ILE A 90 1.37 1.13 2.39
N ILE A 91 1.34 -0.09 1.86
CA ILE A 91 1.97 -1.27 2.50
C ILE A 91 3.50 -1.14 2.53
N THR A 92 4.13 -0.80 1.41
CA THR A 92 5.59 -0.64 1.34
C THR A 92 6.12 0.45 2.25
N ALA A 93 5.25 1.37 2.63
CA ALA A 93 5.58 2.48 3.49
C ALA A 93 5.29 2.22 4.98
N GLY A 94 4.87 1.00 5.35
CA GLY A 94 4.64 0.62 6.74
C GLY A 94 3.26 1.01 7.28
N GLY A 95 2.31 1.34 6.40
CA GLY A 95 0.92 1.61 6.77
C GLY A 95 0.21 0.36 7.28
N ASP A 96 -0.63 0.53 8.31
CA ASP A 96 -1.45 -0.55 8.88
C ASP A 96 -2.46 -1.07 7.83
N PRO A 97 -2.39 -2.35 7.40
CA PRO A 97 -3.33 -2.89 6.42
C PRO A 97 -4.77 -2.96 6.95
N LEU A 98 -4.96 -3.06 8.27
CA LEU A 98 -6.29 -2.98 8.89
C LEU A 98 -6.90 -1.60 8.74
N TYR A 99 -6.09 -0.54 8.69
CA TYR A 99 -6.59 0.81 8.39
C TYR A 99 -7.19 0.86 6.99
N VAL A 100 -6.51 0.28 6.00
CA VAL A 100 -7.03 0.19 4.62
C VAL A 100 -8.31 -0.64 4.59
N ALA A 101 -8.35 -1.77 5.29
CA ALA A 101 -9.53 -2.62 5.33
C ALA A 101 -10.75 -1.87 5.92
N ARG A 102 -10.59 -1.04 6.97
CA ARG A 102 -11.67 -0.17 7.49
C ARG A 102 -12.19 0.79 6.40
N ARG A 103 -11.29 1.36 5.60
CA ARG A 103 -11.66 2.25 4.49
C ARG A 103 -12.39 1.50 3.38
N CYS A 104 -12.04 0.24 3.11
CA CYS A 104 -12.77 -0.60 2.17
C CYS A 104 -14.21 -0.87 2.61
N LEU A 105 -14.47 -1.08 3.91
CA LEU A 105 -15.83 -1.20 4.44
C LEU A 105 -16.65 0.08 4.21
N ALA A 106 -16.05 1.25 4.49
CA ALA A 106 -16.70 2.54 4.23
C ALA A 106 -17.02 2.74 2.74
N ILE A 107 -16.08 2.43 1.84
CA ILE A 107 -16.29 2.50 0.38
C ILE A 107 -17.41 1.54 -0.06
N ALA A 108 -17.47 0.33 0.51
CA ALA A 108 -18.52 -0.62 0.20
C ALA A 108 -19.91 -0.10 0.58
N SER A 109 -20.06 0.61 1.70
CA SER A 109 -21.33 1.24 2.08
C SER A 109 -21.63 2.54 1.33
N GLU A 110 -20.64 3.39 1.11
CA GLU A 110 -20.82 4.77 0.59
C GLU A 110 -20.87 4.82 -0.94
N ASP A 111 -19.91 4.17 -1.62
CA ASP A 111 -19.75 4.29 -3.07
C ASP A 111 -20.41 3.14 -3.84
N VAL A 112 -20.47 1.95 -3.26
CA VAL A 112 -21.15 0.79 -3.88
C VAL A 112 -22.60 0.69 -3.41
N GLY A 113 -22.80 0.72 -2.09
CA GLY A 113 -24.12 0.66 -1.46
C GLY A 113 -24.94 -0.54 -1.94
N ASN A 114 -26.23 -0.30 -2.22
CA ASN A 114 -27.14 -1.34 -2.68
C ASN A 114 -27.00 -1.70 -4.17
N ALA A 115 -26.10 -1.03 -4.92
CA ALA A 115 -25.85 -1.39 -6.32
C ALA A 115 -25.20 -2.78 -6.43
N ASP A 116 -24.34 -3.14 -5.47
CA ASP A 116 -23.92 -4.52 -5.24
C ASP A 116 -23.76 -4.79 -3.73
N PRO A 117 -24.81 -5.33 -3.08
CA PRO A 117 -24.78 -5.62 -1.65
C PRO A 117 -23.69 -6.61 -1.23
N ARG A 118 -23.15 -7.41 -2.16
CA ARG A 118 -22.08 -8.37 -1.86
C ARG A 118 -20.74 -7.68 -1.60
N ALA A 119 -20.56 -6.44 -2.03
CA ALA A 119 -19.32 -5.69 -1.79
C ALA A 119 -18.98 -5.58 -0.29
N MET A 120 -20.00 -5.43 0.56
CA MET A 120 -19.82 -5.43 2.02
C MET A 120 -19.32 -6.79 2.53
N GLN A 121 -19.89 -7.89 2.05
CA GLN A 121 -19.47 -9.25 2.43
C GLN A 121 -18.03 -9.55 1.98
N VAL A 122 -17.64 -9.08 0.80
CA VAL A 122 -16.26 -9.21 0.31
C VAL A 122 -15.29 -8.41 1.18
N ALA A 123 -15.64 -7.18 1.56
CA ALA A 123 -14.83 -6.35 2.43
C ALA A 123 -14.64 -6.96 3.84
N ILE A 124 -15.71 -7.52 4.42
CA ILE A 124 -15.66 -8.24 5.70
C ILE A 124 -14.83 -9.52 5.58
N SER A 125 -15.01 -10.29 4.50
CA SER A 125 -14.23 -11.50 4.27
C SER A 125 -12.73 -11.20 4.14
N ALA A 126 -12.37 -10.12 3.45
CA ALA A 126 -10.99 -9.66 3.35
C ALA A 126 -10.43 -9.21 4.72
N TRP A 127 -11.24 -8.54 5.54
CA TRP A 127 -10.89 -8.18 6.91
C TRP A 127 -10.58 -9.41 7.77
N ASP A 128 -11.45 -10.42 7.73
CA ASP A 128 -11.30 -11.63 8.53
C ASP A 128 -10.10 -12.47 8.09
N CYS A 129 -9.81 -12.54 6.79
CA CYS A 129 -8.59 -13.15 6.27
C CYS A 129 -7.32 -12.49 6.82
N PHE A 130 -7.32 -11.16 6.93
CA PHE A 130 -6.16 -10.42 7.45
C PHE A 130 -6.10 -10.41 8.99
N ASN A 131 -7.22 -10.62 9.68
CA ASN A 131 -7.31 -10.65 11.13
C ASN A 131 -7.64 -12.06 11.67
N PRO A 132 -6.66 -13.00 11.65
CA PRO A 132 -6.88 -14.40 12.02
C PRO A 132 -7.29 -14.60 13.49
N ARG A 133 -7.15 -13.58 14.35
CA ARG A 133 -7.64 -13.65 15.74
C ARG A 133 -9.17 -13.71 15.84
N ARG A 134 -9.90 -13.29 14.80
CA ARG A 134 -11.36 -13.50 14.70
C ARG A 134 -11.73 -14.74 13.90
N ALA A 135 -10.93 -15.11 12.90
CA ALA A 135 -11.11 -16.32 12.12
C ALA A 135 -10.55 -17.52 12.89
N GLY A 136 -11.32 -18.02 13.87
CA GLY A 136 -10.96 -19.13 14.76
C GLY A 136 -9.87 -20.08 14.24
N GLY A 137 -8.64 -19.91 14.74
CA GLY A 137 -7.59 -20.92 14.70
C GLY A 137 -7.01 -21.34 13.34
N ARG A 138 -7.22 -20.64 12.22
CA ARG A 138 -6.56 -21.01 10.96
C ARG A 138 -5.30 -20.19 10.70
N ARG A 139 -4.17 -20.90 10.70
CA ARG A 139 -2.80 -20.38 10.48
C ARG A 139 -2.69 -19.70 9.11
N THR A 140 -1.86 -18.67 9.08
CA THR A 140 -1.52 -17.73 8.00
C THR A 140 -1.04 -18.34 6.66
N GLY A 141 -1.06 -19.66 6.50
CA GLY A 141 -0.60 -20.35 5.29
C GLY A 141 -1.67 -20.68 4.24
N ASP A 142 -2.95 -20.56 4.58
CA ASP A 142 -4.08 -21.03 3.75
C ASP A 142 -5.02 -19.90 3.33
N CYS A 143 -4.49 -18.82 2.77
CA CYS A 143 -5.30 -17.88 2.00
C CYS A 143 -5.28 -18.33 0.52
N PRO A 144 -6.32 -19.01 0.01
CA PRO A 144 -6.41 -19.26 -1.43
C PRO A 144 -6.41 -17.92 -2.15
N GLY A 145 -5.59 -17.80 -3.20
CA GLY A 145 -5.33 -16.58 -3.98
C GLY A 145 -6.54 -15.98 -4.72
N HIS A 146 -7.76 -16.21 -4.24
CA HIS A 146 -9.02 -15.72 -4.79
C HIS A 146 -9.53 -14.42 -4.16
N CYS A 147 -9.01 -13.98 -3.02
CA CYS A 147 -9.51 -12.76 -2.35
C CYS A 147 -9.21 -11.47 -3.11
N LEU A 148 -8.13 -11.40 -3.90
CA LEU A 148 -7.81 -10.22 -4.73
C LEU A 148 -8.47 -10.26 -6.12
N SER A 149 -8.89 -11.42 -6.62
CA SER A 149 -9.54 -11.54 -7.93
C SER A 149 -11.04 -11.20 -7.92
N GLY A 150 -11.70 -11.27 -6.77
CA GLY A 150 -13.13 -10.96 -6.64
C GLY A 150 -13.50 -9.51 -6.99
N LEU A 151 -12.60 -8.55 -6.74
CA LEU A 151 -12.84 -7.14 -7.11
C LEU A 151 -12.73 -6.87 -8.63
N ARG A 152 -12.14 -7.80 -9.40
CA ARG A 152 -11.86 -7.60 -10.84
C ARG A 152 -13.02 -8.03 -11.75
N ALA A 153 -13.92 -8.89 -11.28
CA ALA A 153 -14.88 -9.59 -12.14
C ALA A 153 -16.29 -8.97 -12.24
N GLU A 154 -16.70 -8.11 -11.30
CA GLU A 154 -18.09 -7.60 -11.28
C GLU A 154 -18.25 -6.19 -11.86
N LYS A 155 -17.20 -5.36 -11.79
CA LYS A 155 -17.27 -3.95 -12.24
C LYS A 155 -17.45 -3.80 -13.76
N GLN A 156 -16.94 -4.75 -14.55
CA GLN A 156 -17.08 -4.71 -16.01
C GLN A 156 -18.48 -5.12 -16.50
N ARG A 157 -19.25 -5.88 -15.73
CA ARG A 157 -20.62 -6.30 -16.11
C ARG A 157 -21.69 -5.29 -15.69
N GLY A 158 -21.53 -4.63 -14.55
CA GLY A 158 -22.49 -3.62 -14.07
C GLY A 158 -22.50 -2.34 -14.91
N VAL A 159 -21.32 -1.84 -15.28
CA VAL A 159 -21.18 -0.58 -16.05
C VAL A 159 -21.69 -0.73 -17.48
N HIS A 160 -21.49 -1.88 -18.13
CA HIS A 160 -21.95 -2.12 -19.48
C HIS A 160 -23.48 -2.28 -19.59
N ARG A 161 -24.13 -2.78 -18.53
CA ARG A 161 -25.60 -2.94 -18.47
C ARG A 161 -26.34 -1.63 -18.21
N LEU A 162 -25.75 -0.73 -17.43
CA LEU A 162 -26.31 0.59 -17.17
C LEU A 162 -26.20 1.53 -18.39
N GLN A 163 -25.11 1.45 -19.16
CA GLN A 163 -24.97 2.24 -20.38
C GLN A 163 -25.83 1.73 -21.55
N SER A 164 -26.06 0.42 -21.67
CA SER A 164 -26.93 -0.14 -22.73
C SER A 164 -28.43 -0.01 -22.44
N GLY A 165 -28.83 0.17 -21.17
CA GLY A 165 -30.23 0.38 -20.76
C GLY A 165 -30.70 1.84 -20.85
N ALA A 166 -29.79 2.80 -20.68
CA ALA A 166 -30.10 4.23 -20.74
C ALA A 166 -30.28 4.78 -22.18
N GLY A 167 -29.69 4.12 -23.18
CA GLY A 167 -29.73 4.57 -24.58
C GLY A 167 -31.01 4.23 -25.37
N ARG A 168 -31.98 3.49 -24.80
CA ARG A 168 -33.21 3.08 -25.52
C ARG A 168 -34.50 3.77 -25.06
N ARG A 169 -34.43 4.73 -24.14
CA ARG A 169 -35.62 5.46 -23.62
C ARG A 169 -35.63 6.97 -23.96
N ALA A 170 -34.71 7.45 -24.78
CA ALA A 170 -34.71 8.81 -25.32
C ALA A 170 -34.83 8.74 -26.85
N GLY A 171 -36.06 8.62 -27.34
CA GLY A 171 -36.39 8.46 -28.76
C GLY A 171 -37.91 8.35 -28.96
N SER A 172 -38.58 9.47 -28.73
CA SER A 172 -39.98 9.87 -29.03
C SER A 172 -40.56 9.33 -30.36
N PRO A 173 -41.89 9.37 -30.61
CA PRO A 173 -42.87 10.42 -30.25
C PRO A 173 -43.87 10.08 -29.16
#